data_AF-A0A7K1FX25-F1
#
_entry.id   AF-A0A7K1FX25-F1
#
_cell.length_a   1.000
_cell.length_b   1.000
_cell.length_c   1.000
_cell.angle_alpha   90.00
_cell.angle_beta   90.00
_cell.angle_gamma   90.00
#
_symmetry.space_group_name_H-M   'P 1'
#
loop_
_entity.id
_entity.type
_entity.pdbx_description
1 polymer ?
#
loop_
_entity_poly.entity_id
_entity_poly.type
_entity_poly.pdbx_seq_one_letter_code
_entity_poly.pdbx_strand_id
1 'polypeptide(L)'
;MSQHFRKTILIICEGARTEPDYFKEFRDIIISKDADIYIKLDPIPKDDKEKAEIEKKTKLREGGRTRVLKHTAIQFPDLMVEDRYLSQPTYYVRKAQLGLVDSVYDEVWAVYDKDGHASHQEAVELAQNRINNKNVNIAFNSISFEYWILLHFESNPTVFQKSMCRTNLPDDKKEYHFCGQNTHALDCQGRNCVCGRIVDQGYLLYEMPKKEFLFSQYFPNVNQAIERAVKLKNSYRGNHLPVYNLNPYTTTHRIVFKLLQLPDVDYTWFEFEEIQRVGSFSFSFQIQNSILEIEVINSANERQFLNIEDICFINSSGNIQAFGQRSLIDDNFSFQIDLNSIQGFNATFIAIKKIENQYLITELPY
;
A
#
# COMPACT_ATOMS: atom_id res chain seq x y z
N MET A 1 20.30 0.75 26.54
CA MET A 1 19.31 -0.27 26.13
C MET A 1 18.95 0.03 24.70
N SER A 2 19.15 -0.91 23.78
CA SER A 2 18.68 -0.80 22.39
C SER A 2 17.18 -0.57 22.41
N GLN A 3 16.70 0.47 21.73
CA GLN A 3 15.27 0.67 21.55
C GLN A 3 14.74 -0.49 20.71
N HIS A 4 13.80 -1.26 21.27
CA HIS A 4 13.10 -2.31 20.54
C HIS A 4 11.74 -1.74 20.13
N PHE A 5 11.53 -1.55 18.83
CA PHE A 5 10.23 -1.18 18.27
C PHE A 5 9.36 -2.43 18.20
N ARG A 6 8.05 -2.28 18.42
CA ARG A 6 7.09 -3.38 18.25
C ARG A 6 6.87 -3.74 16.77
N LYS A 7 7.12 -2.77 15.88
CA LYS A 7 7.02 -2.95 14.43
C LYS A 7 7.99 -2.03 13.71
N THR A 8 8.76 -2.59 12.79
CA THR A 8 9.67 -1.86 11.90
C THR A 8 9.29 -2.08 10.44
N ILE A 9 9.04 -1.01 9.69
CA ILE A 9 8.62 -1.07 8.27
C ILE A 9 9.61 -0.31 7.39
N LEU A 10 10.01 -0.89 6.27
CA LEU A 10 10.74 -0.21 5.20
C LEU A 10 9.84 -0.03 3.99
N ILE A 11 9.72 1.20 3.49
CA ILE A 11 8.98 1.51 2.26
C ILE A 11 9.98 2.07 1.24
N ILE A 12 10.17 1.34 0.15
CA ILE A 12 11.00 1.75 -0.99
C ILE A 12 10.07 2.32 -2.06
N CYS A 13 10.22 3.59 -2.41
CA CYS A 13 9.47 4.26 -3.46
C CYS A 13 10.34 4.46 -4.72
N GLU A 14 9.71 4.33 -5.89
CA GLU A 14 10.31 4.68 -7.18
C GLU A 14 10.60 6.19 -7.29
N GLY A 15 9.56 7.01 -7.07
CA GLY A 15 9.70 8.45 -7.12
C GLY A 15 10.38 9.04 -5.88
N ALA A 16 11.04 10.19 -6.07
CA ALA A 16 11.77 10.89 -5.01
C ALA A 16 10.98 12.03 -4.35
N ARG A 17 9.68 12.18 -4.68
CA ARG A 17 8.86 13.31 -4.24
C ARG A 17 7.48 12.87 -3.77
N THR A 18 6.55 12.64 -4.71
CA THR A 18 5.12 12.42 -4.39
C THR A 18 4.89 11.26 -3.42
N GLU A 19 5.48 10.10 -3.68
CA GLU A 19 5.25 8.88 -2.91
C GLU A 19 5.92 8.92 -1.53
N PRO A 20 7.23 9.26 -1.41
CA PRO A 20 7.85 9.42 -0.10
C PRO A 20 7.18 10.50 0.76
N ASP A 21 6.82 11.64 0.18
CA ASP A 21 6.18 12.72 0.91
C ASP A 21 4.75 12.32 1.33
N TYR A 22 4.02 11.56 0.50
CA TYR A 22 2.72 10.97 0.88
C TYR A 22 2.84 10.01 2.07
N PHE A 23 3.76 9.03 2.02
CA PHE A 23 3.91 8.07 3.12
C PHE A 23 4.53 8.68 4.37
N LYS A 24 5.27 9.78 4.25
CA LYS A 24 5.73 10.57 5.40
C LYS A 24 4.56 11.07 6.23
N GLU A 25 3.50 11.58 5.61
CA GLU A 25 2.35 12.09 6.36
C GLU A 25 1.67 10.97 7.18
N PHE A 26 1.54 9.75 6.62
CA PHE A 26 1.06 8.59 7.38
C PHE A 26 2.01 8.21 8.51
N ARG A 27 3.32 8.16 8.24
CA ARG A 27 4.32 7.88 9.27
C ARG A 27 4.21 8.87 10.43
N ASP A 28 4.13 10.15 10.14
CA ASP A 28 4.09 11.20 11.16
C ASP A 28 2.79 11.11 11.99
N ILE A 29 1.64 10.80 11.36
CA ILE A 29 0.37 10.51 12.04
C ILE A 29 0.52 9.28 12.94
N ILE A 30 1.10 8.19 12.45
CA ILE A 30 1.25 6.93 13.20
C ILE A 30 2.18 7.12 14.40
N ILE A 31 3.36 7.70 14.20
CA ILE A 31 4.33 7.93 15.27
C ILE A 31 3.76 8.86 16.36
N SER A 32 2.86 9.78 15.99
CA SER A 32 2.17 10.62 16.98
C SER A 32 1.20 9.86 17.88
N LYS A 33 0.66 8.71 17.40
CA LYS A 33 -0.24 7.84 18.15
C LYS A 33 0.49 6.72 18.88
N ASP A 34 1.54 6.19 18.27
CA ASP A 34 2.31 5.06 18.78
C ASP A 34 3.80 5.18 18.41
N ALA A 35 4.61 5.52 19.40
CA ALA A 35 6.05 5.74 19.25
C ALA A 35 6.87 4.44 19.16
N ASP A 36 6.25 3.28 19.39
CA ASP A 36 6.90 1.97 19.27
C ASP A 36 6.84 1.41 17.85
N ILE A 37 6.25 2.15 16.90
CA ILE A 37 6.33 1.86 15.47
C ILE A 37 7.46 2.68 14.84
N TYR A 38 8.28 2.03 14.01
CA TYR A 38 9.28 2.68 13.19
C TYR A 38 9.01 2.44 11.70
N ILE A 39 9.02 3.51 10.89
CA ILE A 39 8.86 3.44 9.44
C ILE A 39 9.99 4.21 8.77
N LYS A 40 10.82 3.52 7.98
CA LYS A 40 11.81 4.13 7.10
C LYS A 40 11.26 4.27 5.69
N LEU A 41 11.48 5.45 5.12
CA LEU A 41 11.14 5.79 3.74
C LEU A 41 12.43 5.94 2.94
N ASP A 42 12.49 5.32 1.77
CA ASP A 42 13.60 5.42 0.84
C ASP A 42 13.05 5.64 -0.58
N PRO A 43 13.37 6.77 -1.25
CA PRO A 43 14.27 7.81 -0.77
C PRO A 43 13.68 8.62 0.39
N ILE A 44 14.57 9.30 1.13
CA ILE A 44 14.17 10.13 2.26
C ILE A 44 13.27 11.28 1.76
N PRO A 45 12.14 11.56 2.44
CA PRO A 45 11.24 12.67 2.12
C PRO A 45 11.96 14.02 2.09
N LYS A 46 11.42 14.97 1.32
CA LYS A 46 12.07 16.26 1.07
C LYS A 46 12.31 17.05 2.36
N ASP A 47 11.27 17.19 3.17
CA ASP A 47 11.34 17.97 4.42
C ASP A 47 12.33 17.36 5.41
N ASP A 48 12.44 16.04 5.43
CA ASP A 48 13.37 15.32 6.31
C ASP A 48 14.82 15.54 5.87
N LYS A 49 15.08 15.55 4.56
CA LYS A 49 16.39 15.94 4.01
C LYS A 49 16.75 17.37 4.40
N GLU A 50 15.83 18.31 4.23
CA GLU A 50 16.05 19.73 4.55
C GLU A 50 16.30 19.93 6.07
N LYS A 51 15.51 19.29 6.93
CA LYS A 51 15.73 19.28 8.39
C LYS A 51 17.10 18.72 8.75
N ALA A 52 17.50 17.59 8.16
CA ALA A 52 18.80 16.97 8.42
C ALA A 52 19.98 17.87 7.97
N GLU A 53 19.84 18.59 6.86
CA GLU A 53 20.84 19.57 6.41
C GLU A 53 20.93 20.79 7.33
N ILE A 54 19.80 21.32 7.79
CA ILE A 54 19.74 22.43 8.75
C ILE A 54 20.39 22.02 10.08
N GLU A 55 20.10 20.81 10.58
CA GLU A 55 20.72 20.26 11.79
C GLU A 55 22.24 20.11 11.64
N LYS A 56 22.72 19.61 10.49
CA LYS A 56 24.16 19.51 10.22
C LYS A 56 24.82 20.89 10.24
N LYS A 57 24.18 21.91 9.63
CA LYS A 57 24.66 23.30 9.62
C LYS A 57 24.64 23.95 11.02
N THR A 58 23.67 23.63 11.86
CA THR A 58 23.56 24.18 13.23
C THR A 58 24.50 23.48 14.22
N LYS A 59 24.78 22.18 14.07
CA LYS A 59 25.75 21.41 14.88
C LYS A 59 27.21 21.86 14.70
N LEU A 60 27.53 22.58 13.62
CA LEU A 60 28.85 23.19 13.37
C LEU A 60 29.09 24.48 14.18
N ARG A 61 28.13 24.96 14.97
CA ARG A 61 28.32 26.07 15.93
C ARG A 61 28.62 25.49 17.32
N GLU A 62 29.81 25.79 17.86
CA GLU A 62 30.31 25.25 19.13
C GLU A 62 29.40 25.61 20.32
N GLY A 63 29.06 24.61 21.16
CA GLY A 63 28.55 24.83 22.53
C GLY A 63 27.11 24.44 22.83
N GLY A 64 26.31 23.98 21.85
CA GLY A 64 24.92 23.56 22.09
C GLY A 64 24.81 22.17 22.72
N ARG A 65 24.26 22.06 23.94
CA ARG A 65 23.95 20.76 24.58
C ARG A 65 22.98 19.94 23.72
N THR A 66 23.40 18.74 23.35
CA THR A 66 22.67 17.80 22.52
C THR A 66 21.40 17.32 23.22
N ARG A 67 20.21 17.75 22.76
CA ARG A 67 19.00 16.92 22.90
C ARG A 67 19.06 15.86 21.81
N VAL A 68 19.67 14.72 22.11
CA VAL A 68 19.58 13.55 21.24
C VAL A 68 18.15 13.05 21.33
N LEU A 69 17.38 13.20 20.25
CA LEU A 69 16.14 12.43 20.07
C LEU A 69 16.51 10.96 20.23
N LYS A 70 15.88 10.27 21.19
CA LYS A 70 16.23 8.92 21.68
C LYS A 70 16.22 7.78 20.63
N HIS A 71 15.96 8.07 19.35
CA HIS A 71 15.78 7.07 18.28
C HIS A 71 17.07 6.42 17.72
N THR A 72 18.25 6.70 18.27
CA THR A 72 19.53 6.48 17.55
C THR A 72 20.29 5.18 17.85
N ALA A 73 19.67 4.17 18.46
CA ALA A 73 20.38 2.93 18.80
C ALA A 73 20.37 1.85 17.71
N ILE A 74 19.44 1.90 16.74
CA ILE A 74 19.40 0.93 15.63
C ILE A 74 20.21 1.49 14.45
N GLN A 75 21.28 0.80 14.08
CA GLN A 75 22.04 1.10 12.88
C GLN A 75 21.36 0.39 11.70
N PHE A 76 20.72 1.16 10.83
CA PHE A 76 20.12 0.62 9.62
C PHE A 76 21.18 0.46 8.54
N PRO A 77 21.29 -0.70 7.89
CA PRO A 77 22.28 -0.92 6.84
C PRO A 77 22.03 0.00 5.65
N ASP A 78 23.11 0.36 4.97
CA ASP A 78 23.02 0.95 3.64
C ASP A 78 22.74 -0.17 2.63
N LEU A 79 21.67 -0.02 1.86
CA LEU A 79 21.12 -1.10 1.04
C LEU A 79 21.69 -0.97 -0.38
N MET A 80 22.79 -1.68 -0.63
CA MET A 80 23.46 -1.71 -1.93
C MET A 80 22.90 -2.82 -2.81
N VAL A 81 22.24 -2.47 -3.90
CA VAL A 81 21.65 -3.41 -4.87
C VAL A 81 22.71 -3.91 -5.84
N GLU A 82 22.74 -5.22 -6.10
CA GLU A 82 23.69 -5.83 -7.03
C GLU A 82 23.41 -5.45 -8.49
N ASP A 83 24.46 -5.36 -9.32
CA ASP A 83 24.40 -4.89 -10.73
C ASP A 83 23.28 -5.54 -11.55
N ARG A 84 23.03 -6.84 -11.33
CA ARG A 84 22.00 -7.61 -12.06
C ARG A 84 20.56 -7.13 -11.79
N TYR A 85 20.33 -6.37 -10.72
CA TYR A 85 19.03 -5.86 -10.31
C TYR A 85 18.93 -4.34 -10.40
N LEU A 86 19.80 -3.67 -11.17
CA LEU A 86 19.70 -2.22 -11.36
C LEU A 86 18.56 -1.81 -12.32
N SER A 87 17.90 -2.77 -12.97
CA SER A 87 16.75 -2.51 -13.84
C SER A 87 15.49 -2.21 -13.03
N GLN A 88 14.67 -1.28 -13.50
CA GLN A 88 13.36 -1.03 -12.90
C GLN A 88 12.33 -2.03 -13.44
N PRO A 89 11.38 -2.50 -12.61
CA PRO A 89 11.21 -2.22 -11.19
C PRO A 89 11.96 -3.20 -10.24
N THR A 90 12.75 -4.13 -10.75
CA THR A 90 13.46 -5.14 -9.92
C THR A 90 14.36 -4.52 -8.86
N TYR A 91 14.96 -3.37 -9.17
CA TYR A 91 15.75 -2.57 -8.24
C TYR A 91 15.01 -2.28 -6.92
N TYR A 92 13.76 -1.82 -6.98
CA TYR A 92 12.99 -1.44 -5.79
C TYR A 92 12.64 -2.66 -4.95
N VAL A 93 12.24 -3.75 -5.60
CA VAL A 93 11.94 -5.02 -4.93
C VAL A 93 13.20 -5.62 -4.29
N ARG A 94 14.33 -5.62 -5.01
CA ARG A 94 15.60 -6.12 -4.47
C ARG A 94 16.07 -5.29 -3.29
N LYS A 95 15.97 -3.96 -3.40
CA LYS A 95 16.33 -3.06 -2.29
C LYS A 95 15.46 -3.33 -1.06
N ALA A 96 14.16 -3.58 -1.23
CA ALA A 96 13.27 -3.99 -0.14
C ALA A 96 13.69 -5.34 0.46
N GLN A 97 14.05 -6.35 -0.36
CA GLN A 97 14.56 -7.65 0.12
C GLN A 97 15.80 -7.50 1.00
N LEU A 98 16.74 -6.61 0.64
CA LEU A 98 17.95 -6.36 1.43
C LEU A 98 17.62 -5.86 2.84
N GLY A 99 16.50 -5.13 3.01
CA GLY A 99 16.00 -4.74 4.33
C GLY A 99 15.63 -5.92 5.22
N LEU A 100 15.25 -7.07 4.65
CA LEU A 100 14.87 -8.25 5.41
C LEU A 100 16.08 -9.09 5.87
N VAL A 101 17.26 -8.95 5.25
CA VAL A 101 18.42 -9.85 5.43
C VAL A 101 18.88 -9.90 6.88
N ASP A 102 19.09 -8.74 7.50
CA ASP A 102 19.56 -8.65 8.89
C ASP A 102 18.41 -8.69 9.92
N SER A 103 17.18 -8.97 9.46
CA SER A 103 15.96 -8.92 10.29
C SER A 103 15.75 -7.58 11.02
N VAL A 104 16.32 -6.51 10.47
CA VAL A 104 16.19 -5.15 11.01
C VAL A 104 14.79 -4.59 10.75
N TYR A 105 14.16 -4.99 9.65
CA TYR A 105 12.77 -4.66 9.34
C TYR A 105 11.87 -5.87 9.49
N ASP A 106 10.73 -5.65 10.15
CA ASP A 106 9.69 -6.65 10.29
C ASP A 106 8.94 -6.86 8.98
N GLU A 107 8.82 -5.81 8.19
CA GLU A 107 8.04 -5.77 6.98
C GLU A 107 8.63 -4.77 5.98
N VAL A 108 8.54 -5.10 4.70
CA VAL A 108 9.08 -4.26 3.63
C VAL A 108 8.08 -4.13 2.48
N TRP A 109 8.07 -2.96 1.86
CA TRP A 109 7.21 -2.61 0.73
C TRP A 109 8.04 -2.00 -0.40
N ALA A 110 7.73 -2.39 -1.63
CA ALA A 110 8.16 -1.69 -2.84
C ALA A 110 6.95 -0.99 -3.46
N VAL A 111 7.07 0.33 -3.66
CA VAL A 111 6.05 1.20 -4.25
C VAL A 111 6.59 1.70 -5.58
N TYR A 112 5.95 1.30 -6.67
CA TYR A 112 6.41 1.67 -8.01
C TYR A 112 5.24 1.71 -9.00
N ASP A 113 5.44 2.48 -10.04
CA ASP A 113 4.52 2.61 -11.15
C ASP A 113 4.98 1.68 -12.29
N LYS A 114 4.08 1.35 -13.23
CA LYS A 114 4.48 0.45 -14.33
C LYS A 114 5.64 1.04 -15.13
N ASP A 115 5.48 2.29 -15.53
CA ASP A 115 6.35 3.01 -16.47
C ASP A 115 6.78 2.13 -17.67
N GLY A 116 7.61 2.62 -18.58
CA GLY A 116 7.91 1.93 -19.84
C GLY A 116 8.81 0.68 -19.72
N HIS A 117 8.97 0.13 -18.51
CA HIS A 117 9.99 -0.87 -18.19
C HIS A 117 9.46 -2.31 -18.33
N ALA A 118 10.35 -3.24 -18.72
CA ALA A 118 9.96 -4.59 -19.14
C ALA A 118 9.91 -5.63 -18.00
N SER A 119 10.68 -5.45 -16.91
CA SER A 119 10.92 -6.49 -15.90
C SER A 119 9.86 -6.57 -14.79
N HIS A 120 8.58 -6.33 -15.10
CA HIS A 120 7.49 -6.40 -14.09
C HIS A 120 7.25 -7.81 -13.58
N GLN A 121 7.25 -8.80 -14.47
CA GLN A 121 7.11 -10.20 -14.09
C GLN A 121 8.23 -10.63 -13.15
N GLU A 122 9.47 -10.31 -13.52
CA GLU A 122 10.66 -10.61 -12.72
C GLU A 122 10.58 -9.94 -11.34
N ALA A 123 10.07 -8.71 -11.24
CA ALA A 123 9.90 -8.05 -9.95
C ALA A 123 8.84 -8.72 -9.07
N VAL A 124 7.73 -9.20 -9.65
CA VAL A 124 6.70 -9.96 -8.91
C VAL A 124 7.27 -11.29 -8.42
N GLU A 125 7.96 -12.03 -9.29
CA GLU A 125 8.63 -13.29 -8.92
C GLU A 125 9.69 -13.05 -7.83
N LEU A 126 10.46 -11.97 -7.96
CA LEU A 126 11.46 -11.58 -6.96
C LEU A 126 10.83 -11.24 -5.61
N ALA A 127 9.66 -10.60 -5.58
CA ALA A 127 8.95 -10.26 -4.34
C ALA A 127 8.44 -11.49 -3.58
N GLN A 128 8.14 -12.58 -4.30
CA GLN A 128 7.71 -13.87 -3.74
C GLN A 128 8.88 -14.70 -3.19
N ASN A 129 10.13 -14.39 -3.58
CA ASN A 129 11.32 -15.05 -3.06
C ASN A 129 11.56 -14.62 -1.60
N ARG A 130 11.21 -15.53 -0.67
CA ARG A 130 11.27 -15.29 0.78
C ARG A 130 12.69 -15.03 1.28
N ILE A 131 12.84 -13.97 2.06
CA ILE A 131 14.02 -13.69 2.89
C ILE A 131 13.59 -13.78 4.35
N ASN A 132 14.22 -14.64 5.14
CA ASN A 132 13.86 -14.87 6.54
C ASN A 132 12.35 -15.16 6.75
N ASN A 133 11.79 -16.01 5.88
CA ASN A 133 10.36 -16.39 5.84
C ASN A 133 9.39 -15.22 5.54
N LYS A 134 9.88 -14.10 5.02
CA LYS A 134 9.08 -12.91 4.69
C LYS A 134 9.18 -12.59 3.19
N ASN A 135 8.08 -12.14 2.62
CA ASN A 135 8.00 -11.63 1.25
C ASN A 135 8.18 -10.11 1.22
N VAL A 136 8.46 -9.57 0.04
CA VAL A 136 8.29 -8.13 -0.22
C VAL A 136 6.84 -7.89 -0.61
N ASN A 137 6.20 -6.88 -0.03
CA ASN A 137 4.87 -6.44 -0.45
C ASN A 137 5.00 -5.41 -1.58
N ILE A 138 4.08 -5.43 -2.55
CA ILE A 138 4.09 -4.50 -3.68
C ILE A 138 2.87 -3.57 -3.62
N ALA A 139 3.12 -2.26 -3.65
CA ALA A 139 2.13 -1.22 -3.93
C ALA A 139 2.37 -0.69 -5.35
N PHE A 140 1.59 -1.20 -6.31
CA PHE A 140 1.75 -0.94 -7.73
C PHE A 140 0.72 0.08 -8.23
N ASN A 141 1.09 0.94 -9.18
CA ASN A 141 0.13 1.70 -9.98
C ASN A 141 0.37 1.50 -11.49
N SER A 142 -0.69 1.30 -12.26
CA SER A 142 -0.59 0.96 -13.69
C SER A 142 -0.05 2.08 -14.58
N ILE A 143 -0.15 3.33 -14.13
CA ILE A 143 0.21 4.51 -14.93
C ILE A 143 1.04 5.53 -14.16
N SER A 144 0.63 5.83 -12.93
CA SER A 144 1.36 6.70 -12.01
C SER A 144 0.70 6.74 -10.64
N PHE A 145 1.45 7.13 -9.62
CA PHE A 145 0.92 7.39 -8.29
C PHE A 145 -0.24 8.42 -8.27
N GLU A 146 -0.27 9.42 -9.17
CA GLU A 146 -1.38 10.39 -9.18
C GLU A 146 -2.73 9.76 -9.53
N TYR A 147 -2.76 8.55 -10.10
CA TYR A 147 -4.01 7.83 -10.30
C TYR A 147 -4.61 7.39 -8.96
N TRP A 148 -3.78 6.99 -7.99
CA TRP A 148 -4.21 6.78 -6.60
C TRP A 148 -4.77 8.07 -5.98
N ILE A 149 -4.16 9.22 -6.26
CA ILE A 149 -4.69 10.52 -5.82
C ILE A 149 -6.06 10.81 -6.45
N LEU A 150 -6.25 10.54 -7.75
CA LEU A 150 -7.54 10.70 -8.44
C LEU A 150 -8.66 9.87 -7.77
N LEU A 151 -8.33 8.65 -7.29
CA LEU A 151 -9.30 7.80 -6.59
C LEU A 151 -9.81 8.40 -5.28
N HIS A 152 -9.14 9.39 -4.69
CA HIS A 152 -9.69 10.12 -3.53
C HIS A 152 -10.93 10.93 -3.91
N PHE A 153 -11.14 11.26 -5.18
CA PHE A 153 -12.28 12.06 -5.61
C PHE A 153 -13.31 11.27 -6.40
N GLU A 154 -12.88 10.40 -7.32
CA GLU A 154 -13.80 9.70 -8.22
C GLU A 154 -13.36 8.26 -8.54
N SER A 155 -14.34 7.39 -8.83
CA SER A 155 -14.06 6.15 -9.53
C SER A 155 -13.85 6.46 -11.00
N ASN A 156 -12.68 6.15 -11.55
CA ASN A 156 -12.36 6.51 -12.92
C ASN A 156 -11.78 5.33 -13.72
N PRO A 157 -12.54 4.68 -14.62
CA PRO A 157 -12.04 3.56 -15.42
C PRO A 157 -11.19 3.99 -16.63
N THR A 158 -10.87 5.28 -16.78
CA THR A 158 -10.17 5.81 -17.95
C THR A 158 -8.75 5.26 -18.05
N VAL A 159 -8.42 4.74 -19.22
CA VAL A 159 -7.08 4.30 -19.59
C VAL A 159 -6.23 5.50 -19.99
N PHE A 160 -5.73 6.24 -18.99
CA PHE A 160 -4.83 7.36 -19.24
C PHE A 160 -3.51 6.89 -19.87
N GLN A 161 -3.00 7.68 -20.81
CA GLN A 161 -1.77 7.36 -21.54
C GLN A 161 -0.52 7.86 -20.83
N LYS A 162 -0.68 8.80 -19.90
CA LYS A 162 0.42 9.43 -19.16
C LYS A 162 -0.10 10.04 -17.87
N SER A 163 0.78 10.13 -16.88
CA SER A 163 0.50 10.87 -15.66
C SER A 163 0.21 12.36 -15.94
N MET A 164 1.09 13.01 -16.72
CA MET A 164 0.93 14.40 -17.14
C MET A 164 1.39 14.61 -18.59
N CYS A 165 0.66 15.43 -19.34
CA CYS A 165 1.07 15.87 -20.67
C CYS A 165 2.40 16.64 -20.61
N ARG A 166 3.26 16.36 -21.60
CA ARG A 166 4.57 16.99 -21.76
C ARG A 166 4.98 17.05 -23.22
N THR A 167 5.84 18.01 -23.54
CA THR A 167 6.65 18.03 -24.76
C THR A 167 8.06 17.58 -24.40
N ASN A 168 8.63 16.67 -25.19
CA ASN A 168 10.06 16.35 -25.08
C ASN A 168 10.85 17.44 -25.80
N LEU A 169 11.82 18.02 -25.09
CA LEU A 169 12.75 19.01 -25.59
C LEU A 169 14.11 18.33 -25.86
N PRO A 170 15.05 19.01 -26.56
CA PRO A 170 16.42 18.54 -26.67
C PRO A 170 17.07 18.27 -25.30
N ASP A 171 18.13 17.44 -25.28
CA ASP A 171 18.88 17.06 -24.08
C ASP A 171 18.04 16.36 -22.99
N ASP A 172 17.08 15.52 -23.39
CA ASP A 172 16.17 14.77 -22.51
C ASP A 172 15.33 15.64 -21.54
N LYS A 173 15.24 16.94 -21.81
CA LYS A 173 14.40 17.87 -21.06
C LYS A 173 12.93 17.64 -21.38
N LYS A 174 12.08 17.88 -20.39
CA LYS A 174 10.62 17.73 -20.52
C LYS A 174 9.98 19.05 -20.12
N GLU A 175 9.16 19.59 -21.01
CA GLU A 175 8.28 20.71 -20.69
C GLU A 175 6.90 20.17 -20.36
N TYR A 176 6.50 20.34 -19.11
CA TYR A 176 5.21 19.89 -18.63
C TYR A 176 4.13 20.93 -18.91
N HIS A 177 2.97 20.44 -19.37
CA HIS A 177 1.91 21.33 -19.85
C HIS A 177 1.00 21.85 -18.74
N PHE A 178 0.91 21.16 -17.59
CA PHE A 178 -0.05 21.51 -16.52
C PHE A 178 -1.51 21.59 -17.01
N CYS A 179 -1.92 20.57 -17.77
CA CYS A 179 -3.29 20.48 -18.30
C CYS A 179 -4.36 20.53 -17.21
N GLY A 180 -5.60 20.86 -17.62
CA GLY A 180 -6.78 21.05 -16.78
C GLY A 180 -7.01 22.50 -16.35
N GLN A 181 -6.09 23.41 -16.66
CA GLN A 181 -6.22 24.84 -16.33
C GLN A 181 -6.86 25.65 -17.46
N ASN A 182 -6.98 25.10 -18.67
CA ASN A 182 -7.48 25.79 -19.86
C ASN A 182 -6.68 27.07 -20.22
N THR A 183 -5.38 27.07 -19.92
CA THR A 183 -4.49 28.24 -20.10
C THR A 183 -3.65 28.20 -21.38
N HIS A 184 -3.62 27.07 -22.10
CA HIS A 184 -2.80 26.90 -23.29
C HIS A 184 -3.46 25.94 -24.31
N ALA A 185 -3.10 26.08 -25.59
CA ALA A 185 -3.73 25.31 -26.69
C ALA A 185 -3.44 23.80 -26.64
N LEU A 186 -2.38 23.38 -25.95
CA LEU A 186 -2.00 21.97 -25.77
C LEU A 186 -2.75 21.27 -24.61
N ASP A 187 -3.67 21.96 -23.94
CA ASP A 187 -4.38 21.42 -22.78
C ASP A 187 -5.28 20.25 -23.21
N CYS A 188 -5.05 19.07 -22.64
CA CYS A 188 -5.87 17.91 -22.96
C CYS A 188 -7.25 17.92 -22.28
N GLN A 189 -7.52 18.87 -21.37
CA GLN A 189 -8.77 18.98 -20.59
C GLN A 189 -9.07 17.68 -19.86
N GLY A 190 -8.04 17.14 -19.20
CA GLY A 190 -8.13 15.88 -18.48
C GLY A 190 -8.45 14.63 -19.31
N ARG A 191 -8.47 14.69 -20.65
CA ARG A 191 -8.78 13.51 -21.49
C ARG A 191 -7.63 12.52 -21.61
N ASN A 192 -6.38 13.00 -21.56
CA ASN A 192 -5.21 12.19 -21.86
C ASN A 192 -4.28 11.97 -20.66
N CYS A 193 -4.39 12.78 -19.61
CA CYS A 193 -3.49 12.67 -18.46
C CYS A 193 -4.20 12.80 -17.12
N VAL A 194 -3.69 12.04 -16.14
CA VAL A 194 -4.28 11.90 -14.81
C VAL A 194 -4.29 13.23 -14.06
N CYS A 195 -3.15 13.93 -14.02
CA CYS A 195 -3.06 15.24 -13.37
C CYS A 195 -4.02 16.25 -14.01
N GLY A 196 -4.13 16.22 -15.34
CA GLY A 196 -5.07 17.05 -16.06
C GLY A 196 -6.51 16.77 -15.68
N ARG A 197 -6.88 15.49 -15.47
CA ARG A 197 -8.23 15.10 -15.02
C ARG A 197 -8.52 15.64 -13.63
N ILE A 198 -7.57 15.52 -12.71
CA ILE A 198 -7.70 16.03 -11.34
C ILE A 198 -7.98 17.54 -11.34
N VAL A 199 -7.22 18.31 -12.13
CA VAL A 199 -7.34 19.78 -12.16
C VAL A 199 -8.54 20.25 -12.96
N ASP A 200 -8.83 19.61 -14.10
CA ASP A 200 -9.99 19.94 -14.96
C ASP A 200 -11.33 19.78 -14.23
N GLN A 201 -11.44 18.77 -13.36
CA GLN A 201 -12.63 18.56 -12.53
C GLN A 201 -12.69 19.48 -11.30
N GLY A 202 -11.67 20.32 -11.08
CA GLY A 202 -11.60 21.23 -9.94
C GLY A 202 -11.34 20.54 -8.60
N TYR A 203 -10.84 19.30 -8.59
CA TYR A 203 -10.58 18.57 -7.35
C TYR A 203 -9.38 19.12 -6.58
N LEU A 204 -8.29 19.42 -7.29
CA LEU A 204 -7.04 19.93 -6.73
C LEU A 204 -6.40 20.94 -7.68
N LEU A 205 -5.48 21.73 -7.14
CA LEU A 205 -4.64 22.65 -7.92
C LEU A 205 -3.18 22.19 -7.86
N TYR A 206 -2.43 22.47 -8.93
CA TYR A 206 -0.98 22.24 -8.92
C TYR A 206 -0.26 23.15 -7.93
N GLU A 207 0.66 22.60 -7.15
CA GLU A 207 1.63 23.39 -6.37
C GLU A 207 2.75 23.91 -7.27
N MET A 208 2.45 24.96 -8.06
CA MET A 208 3.38 25.51 -9.05
C MET A 208 4.73 25.92 -8.45
N PRO A 209 5.85 25.66 -9.15
CA PRO A 209 5.97 25.12 -10.51
C PRO A 209 6.04 23.58 -10.57
N LYS A 210 5.51 22.87 -9.57
CA LYS A 210 5.69 21.43 -9.41
C LYS A 210 4.41 20.67 -9.74
N LYS A 211 4.59 19.43 -10.21
CA LYS A 211 3.53 18.43 -10.41
C LYS A 211 3.20 17.77 -9.06
N GLU A 212 2.72 18.57 -8.11
CA GLU A 212 2.40 18.11 -6.76
C GLU A 212 1.02 18.62 -6.33
N PHE A 213 0.40 17.88 -5.43
CA PHE A 213 -0.90 18.19 -4.86
C PHE A 213 -0.79 18.19 -3.34
N LEU A 214 -1.48 19.12 -2.69
CA LEU A 214 -1.43 19.28 -1.24
C LEU A 214 -2.15 18.11 -0.55
N PHE A 215 -1.41 17.32 0.24
CA PHE A 215 -1.90 16.13 0.95
C PHE A 215 -3.21 16.37 1.71
N SER A 216 -3.27 17.48 2.46
CA SER A 216 -4.43 17.82 3.29
C SER A 216 -5.73 18.01 2.52
N GLN A 217 -5.67 18.25 1.20
CA GLN A 217 -6.86 18.45 0.36
C GLN A 217 -7.52 17.15 -0.06
N TYR A 218 -6.76 16.05 -0.17
CA TYR A 218 -7.30 14.75 -0.59
C TYR A 218 -7.34 13.71 0.53
N PHE A 219 -6.50 13.83 1.56
CA PHE A 219 -6.49 12.92 2.71
C PHE A 219 -7.86 12.69 3.38
N PRO A 220 -8.75 13.70 3.53
CA PRO A 220 -10.08 13.47 4.08
C PRO A 220 -10.89 12.39 3.35
N ASN A 221 -10.56 12.11 2.09
CA ASN A 221 -11.25 11.13 1.26
C ASN A 221 -10.50 9.78 1.12
N VAL A 222 -9.50 9.51 1.98
CA VAL A 222 -8.64 8.32 1.86
C VAL A 222 -9.43 7.00 1.94
N ASN A 223 -10.46 6.93 2.80
CA ASN A 223 -11.29 5.74 2.91
C ASN A 223 -12.09 5.50 1.62
N GLN A 224 -12.60 6.56 0.98
CA GLN A 224 -13.26 6.44 -0.32
C GLN A 224 -12.27 6.03 -1.42
N ALA A 225 -11.01 6.48 -1.37
CA ALA A 225 -9.97 6.01 -2.29
C ALA A 225 -9.74 4.50 -2.17
N ILE A 226 -9.69 3.99 -0.93
CA ILE A 226 -9.58 2.55 -0.63
C ILE A 226 -10.76 1.78 -1.24
N GLU A 227 -12.00 2.20 -0.98
CA GLU A 227 -13.20 1.55 -1.55
C GLU A 227 -13.17 1.53 -3.08
N ARG A 228 -12.77 2.65 -3.70
CA ARG A 228 -12.72 2.78 -5.15
C ARG A 228 -11.62 1.94 -5.77
N ALA A 229 -10.47 1.76 -5.11
CA ALA A 229 -9.43 0.85 -5.55
C ALA A 229 -9.86 -0.62 -5.46
N VAL A 230 -10.56 -1.01 -4.38
CA VAL A 230 -11.15 -2.35 -4.28
C VAL A 230 -12.21 -2.57 -5.35
N LYS A 231 -13.08 -1.59 -5.59
CA LYS A 231 -14.06 -1.63 -6.68
C LYS A 231 -13.40 -1.76 -8.06
N LEU A 232 -12.29 -1.06 -8.29
CA LEU A 232 -11.51 -1.17 -9.51
C LEU A 232 -10.92 -2.58 -9.67
N LYS A 233 -10.33 -3.15 -8.61
CA LYS A 233 -9.86 -4.55 -8.61
C LYS A 233 -10.99 -5.51 -8.99
N ASN A 234 -12.16 -5.35 -8.38
CA ASN A 234 -13.32 -6.21 -8.64
C ASN A 234 -13.85 -6.08 -10.09
N SER A 235 -13.69 -4.93 -10.73
CA SER A 235 -14.05 -4.76 -12.16
C SER A 235 -13.22 -5.62 -13.12
N TYR A 236 -12.06 -6.13 -12.67
CA TYR A 236 -11.21 -7.06 -13.41
C TYR A 236 -11.42 -8.53 -13.03
N ARG A 237 -12.47 -8.87 -12.29
CA ARG A 237 -12.78 -10.28 -11.98
C ARG A 237 -12.92 -11.11 -13.25
N GLY A 238 -12.36 -12.32 -13.22
CA GLY A 238 -12.28 -13.19 -14.39
C GLY A 238 -11.23 -12.76 -15.43
N ASN A 239 -10.50 -11.67 -15.21
CA ASN A 239 -9.34 -11.34 -16.03
C ASN A 239 -8.14 -12.20 -15.59
N HIS A 240 -7.52 -12.87 -16.56
CA HIS A 240 -6.38 -13.77 -16.33
C HIS A 240 -5.04 -13.09 -16.67
N LEU A 241 -5.07 -11.81 -17.07
CA LEU A 241 -3.86 -11.03 -17.28
C LEU A 241 -3.20 -10.73 -15.93
N PRO A 242 -1.86 -10.77 -15.87
CA PRO A 242 -1.15 -10.32 -14.69
C PRO A 242 -1.53 -8.89 -14.30
N VAL A 243 -1.56 -8.60 -13.00
CA VAL A 243 -1.93 -7.28 -12.45
C VAL A 243 -1.17 -6.14 -13.10
N TYR A 244 0.12 -6.32 -13.38
CA TYR A 244 0.94 -5.31 -14.03
C TYR A 244 0.56 -5.02 -15.49
N ASN A 245 -0.32 -5.81 -16.11
CA ASN A 245 -0.87 -5.56 -17.44
C ASN A 245 -2.26 -4.92 -17.43
N LEU A 246 -2.84 -4.69 -16.25
CA LEU A 246 -4.12 -4.01 -16.11
C LEU A 246 -3.89 -2.49 -16.09
N ASN A 247 -4.75 -1.75 -16.80
CA ASN A 247 -4.77 -0.29 -16.80
C ASN A 247 -6.21 0.22 -16.98
N PRO A 248 -6.75 1.05 -16.09
CA PRO A 248 -6.13 1.49 -14.84
C PRO A 248 -6.12 0.42 -13.73
N TYR A 249 -5.10 0.41 -12.88
CA TYR A 249 -5.03 -0.48 -11.73
C TYR A 249 -4.13 0.08 -10.63
N THR A 250 -4.43 -0.24 -9.36
CA THR A 250 -3.56 0.10 -8.23
C THR A 250 -3.72 -0.90 -7.09
N THR A 251 -2.63 -1.18 -6.36
CA THR A 251 -2.65 -1.91 -5.08
C THR A 251 -2.21 -1.04 -3.90
N THR A 252 -2.07 0.28 -4.11
CA THR A 252 -1.62 1.24 -3.08
C THR A 252 -2.55 1.29 -1.87
N HIS A 253 -3.84 0.99 -2.05
CA HIS A 253 -4.79 0.92 -0.94
C HIS A 253 -4.39 -0.10 0.14
N ARG A 254 -3.63 -1.16 -0.21
CA ARG A 254 -3.21 -2.19 0.75
C ARG A 254 -2.29 -1.63 1.84
N ILE A 255 -1.22 -0.93 1.44
CA ILE A 255 -0.29 -0.31 2.38
C ILE A 255 -0.95 0.85 3.10
N VAL A 256 -1.78 1.66 2.41
CA VAL A 256 -2.46 2.80 3.03
C VAL A 256 -3.44 2.35 4.11
N PHE A 257 -4.29 1.36 3.81
CA PHE A 257 -5.22 0.80 4.79
C PHE A 257 -4.45 0.24 5.99
N LYS A 258 -3.39 -0.54 5.76
CA LYS A 258 -2.54 -1.06 6.83
C LYS A 258 -2.00 0.07 7.71
N LEU A 259 -1.39 1.09 7.12
CA LEU A 259 -0.79 2.21 7.84
C LEU A 259 -1.81 2.98 8.68
N LEU A 260 -3.03 3.20 8.16
CA LEU A 260 -4.11 3.86 8.91
C LEU A 260 -4.49 3.11 10.19
N GLN A 261 -4.47 1.78 10.14
CA GLN A 261 -4.93 0.92 11.24
C GLN A 261 -3.79 0.46 12.17
N LEU A 262 -2.53 0.56 11.71
CA LEU A 262 -1.35 -0.01 12.38
C LEU A 262 -1.19 0.34 13.88
N PRO A 263 -1.56 1.54 14.36
CA PRO A 263 -1.52 1.84 15.80
C PRO A 263 -2.36 0.86 16.64
N ASP A 264 -3.48 0.38 16.10
CA ASP A 264 -4.45 -0.44 16.82
C ASP A 264 -4.43 -1.91 16.36
N VAL A 265 -4.32 -2.15 15.05
CA VAL A 265 -4.40 -3.48 14.42
C VAL A 265 -3.36 -3.64 13.32
N ASP A 266 -2.61 -4.76 13.35
CA ASP A 266 -1.64 -5.11 12.32
C ASP A 266 -2.22 -6.11 11.30
N TYR A 267 -2.25 -5.70 10.04
CA TYR A 267 -2.79 -6.48 8.93
C TYR A 267 -1.69 -7.10 8.06
N THR A 268 -1.78 -8.40 7.78
CA THR A 268 -0.95 -9.09 6.78
C THR A 268 -1.80 -9.45 5.58
N TRP A 269 -1.42 -8.96 4.39
CA TRP A 269 -2.17 -9.21 3.16
C TRP A 269 -1.92 -10.61 2.61
N PHE A 270 -2.97 -11.24 2.10
CA PHE A 270 -2.90 -12.47 1.32
C PHE A 270 -3.76 -12.34 0.05
N GLU A 271 -3.56 -13.21 -0.94
CA GLU A 271 -4.44 -13.24 -2.12
C GLU A 271 -5.68 -14.08 -1.84
N PHE A 272 -6.86 -13.62 -2.27
CA PHE A 272 -8.16 -14.19 -1.88
C PHE A 272 -8.29 -15.71 -2.07
N GLU A 273 -7.70 -16.25 -3.14
CA GLU A 273 -7.77 -17.68 -3.48
C GLU A 273 -6.70 -18.54 -2.75
N GLU A 274 -5.78 -17.91 -2.01
CA GLU A 274 -4.73 -18.62 -1.27
C GLU A 274 -5.27 -19.19 0.04
N ILE A 275 -4.97 -20.47 0.29
CA ILE A 275 -5.27 -21.13 1.55
C ILE A 275 -4.41 -20.50 2.67
N GLN A 276 -5.08 -19.97 3.69
CA GLN A 276 -4.43 -19.38 4.85
C GLN A 276 -4.40 -20.32 6.02
N ARG A 277 -3.29 -20.35 6.76
CA ARG A 277 -3.12 -21.19 7.96
C ARG A 277 -2.98 -20.33 9.20
N VAL A 278 -3.85 -20.56 10.19
CA VAL A 278 -3.81 -19.91 11.50
C VAL A 278 -3.97 -20.99 12.57
N GLY A 279 -2.92 -21.19 13.37
CA GLY A 279 -2.87 -22.32 14.29
C GLY A 279 -3.02 -23.65 13.53
N SER A 280 -3.99 -24.46 13.94
CA SER A 280 -4.36 -25.73 13.32
C SER A 280 -5.43 -25.61 12.22
N PHE A 281 -6.00 -24.42 12.01
CA PHE A 281 -7.01 -24.20 10.99
C PHE A 281 -6.39 -23.78 9.66
N SER A 282 -6.91 -24.35 8.58
CA SER A 282 -6.70 -23.86 7.22
C SER A 282 -8.01 -23.27 6.70
N PHE A 283 -7.95 -22.08 6.13
CA PHE A 283 -9.08 -21.33 5.60
C PHE A 283 -8.94 -21.17 4.09
N SER A 284 -10.00 -21.48 3.35
CA SER A 284 -10.14 -21.20 1.92
C SER A 284 -11.42 -20.41 1.67
N PHE A 285 -11.34 -19.49 0.72
CA PHE A 285 -12.47 -18.65 0.32
C PHE A 285 -12.78 -18.88 -1.15
N GLN A 286 -14.07 -19.05 -1.43
CA GLN A 286 -14.59 -19.10 -2.79
C GLN A 286 -15.81 -18.21 -2.88
N ILE A 287 -16.13 -17.78 -4.09
CA ILE A 287 -17.19 -16.82 -4.30
C ILE A 287 -17.86 -17.07 -5.64
N GLN A 288 -19.18 -17.19 -5.58
CA GLN A 288 -20.01 -17.35 -6.75
C GLN A 288 -21.18 -16.38 -6.66
N ASN A 289 -21.24 -15.44 -7.61
CA ASN A 289 -22.16 -14.31 -7.57
C ASN A 289 -21.97 -13.51 -6.26
N SER A 290 -22.99 -13.42 -5.41
CA SER A 290 -22.91 -12.79 -4.09
C SER A 290 -22.69 -13.77 -2.93
N ILE A 291 -22.57 -15.07 -3.21
CA ILE A 291 -22.38 -16.08 -2.17
C ILE A 291 -20.90 -16.28 -1.93
N LEU A 292 -20.44 -15.93 -0.74
CA LEU A 292 -19.13 -16.24 -0.21
C LEU A 292 -19.19 -17.61 0.47
N GLU A 293 -18.42 -18.56 -0.03
CA GLU A 293 -18.21 -19.87 0.58
C GLU A 293 -16.88 -19.88 1.33
N ILE A 294 -16.92 -20.38 2.55
CA ILE A 294 -15.78 -20.45 3.45
C ILE A 294 -15.63 -21.90 3.87
N GLU A 295 -14.46 -22.46 3.60
CA GLU A 295 -14.08 -23.80 4.04
C GLU A 295 -12.97 -23.68 5.09
N VAL A 296 -13.16 -24.42 6.18
CA VAL A 296 -12.28 -24.44 7.35
C VAL A 296 -11.92 -25.89 7.66
N ILE A 297 -10.64 -26.21 7.53
CA ILE A 297 -10.11 -27.55 7.82
C ILE A 297 -9.31 -27.50 9.11
N ASN A 298 -9.67 -28.34 10.09
CA ASN A 298 -8.88 -28.58 11.29
C ASN A 298 -7.86 -29.68 11.05
N SER A 299 -6.57 -29.36 11.21
CA SER A 299 -5.47 -30.33 11.07
C SER A 299 -4.98 -30.87 12.42
N ALA A 300 -5.61 -30.52 13.54
CA ALA A 300 -5.28 -31.08 14.85
C ALA A 300 -5.88 -32.48 15.02
N ASN A 301 -5.27 -33.31 15.87
CA ASN A 301 -5.80 -34.63 16.23
C ASN A 301 -7.01 -34.56 17.20
N GLU A 302 -7.43 -33.35 17.55
CA GLU A 302 -8.51 -33.08 18.49
C GLU A 302 -9.45 -32.01 17.93
N ARG A 303 -10.70 -32.06 18.39
CA ARG A 303 -11.72 -31.09 18.01
C ARG A 303 -11.39 -29.71 18.55
N GLN A 304 -11.53 -28.69 17.71
CA GLN A 304 -11.28 -27.31 18.11
C GLN A 304 -12.48 -26.41 17.82
N PHE A 305 -12.60 -25.34 18.60
CA PHE A 305 -13.64 -24.34 18.39
C PHE A 305 -13.17 -23.28 17.40
N LEU A 306 -13.93 -23.11 16.33
CA LEU A 306 -13.96 -21.87 15.56
C LEU A 306 -14.89 -20.90 16.30
N ASN A 307 -14.42 -19.69 16.58
CA ASN A 307 -15.18 -18.63 17.23
C ASN A 307 -15.80 -17.69 16.19
N ILE A 308 -16.84 -16.97 16.61
CA ILE A 308 -17.51 -15.98 15.76
C ILE A 308 -16.57 -14.86 15.29
N GLU A 309 -15.56 -14.53 16.12
CA GLU A 309 -14.59 -13.45 15.87
C GLU A 309 -13.41 -13.88 14.99
N ASP A 310 -13.25 -15.17 14.72
CA ASP A 310 -12.08 -15.67 13.99
C ASP A 310 -12.12 -15.25 12.51
N ILE A 311 -13.32 -14.97 12.00
CA ILE A 311 -13.55 -14.44 10.65
C ILE A 311 -14.43 -13.20 10.73
N CYS A 312 -14.00 -12.12 10.09
CA CYS A 312 -14.66 -10.83 10.16
C CYS A 312 -14.63 -10.07 8.84
N PHE A 313 -15.66 -9.25 8.63
CA PHE A 313 -15.69 -8.26 7.57
C PHE A 313 -15.08 -6.98 8.11
N ILE A 314 -14.38 -6.26 7.25
CA ILE A 314 -13.77 -4.98 7.60
C ILE A 314 -14.15 -3.96 6.54
N ASN A 315 -14.60 -2.78 6.96
CA ASN A 315 -14.88 -1.68 6.04
C ASN A 315 -13.62 -0.83 5.79
N SER A 316 -13.70 0.09 4.83
CA SER A 316 -12.61 1.00 4.47
C SER A 316 -12.08 1.87 5.62
N SER A 317 -12.87 2.08 6.67
CA SER A 317 -12.50 2.87 7.85
C SER A 317 -11.80 2.04 8.93
N GLY A 318 -11.75 0.71 8.79
CA GLY A 318 -11.16 -0.20 9.77
C GLY A 318 -12.14 -0.77 10.80
N ASN A 319 -13.44 -0.47 10.70
CA ASN A 319 -14.43 -1.05 11.59
C ASN A 319 -14.56 -2.55 11.29
N ILE A 320 -14.59 -3.37 12.35
CA ILE A 320 -14.64 -4.82 12.26
C ILE A 320 -16.06 -5.31 12.58
N GLN A 321 -16.60 -6.19 11.74
CA GLN A 321 -17.84 -6.91 11.99
C GLN A 321 -17.57 -8.42 11.92
N ALA A 322 -17.52 -9.07 13.08
CA ALA A 322 -17.45 -10.52 13.18
C ALA A 322 -18.71 -11.17 12.56
N PHE A 323 -18.52 -12.26 11.83
CA PHE A 323 -19.63 -12.98 11.20
C PHE A 323 -19.45 -14.51 11.20
N GLY A 324 -18.37 -15.01 11.80
CA GLY A 324 -18.10 -16.44 11.86
C GLY A 324 -19.22 -17.22 12.55
N GLN A 325 -19.19 -18.54 12.42
CA GLN A 325 -20.09 -19.41 13.17
C GLN A 325 -19.32 -20.09 14.29
N ARG A 326 -19.82 -19.99 15.52
CA ARG A 326 -19.23 -20.72 16.63
C ARG A 326 -19.51 -22.21 16.45
N SER A 327 -18.48 -22.96 16.06
CA SER A 327 -18.60 -24.36 15.66
C SER A 327 -17.47 -25.20 16.25
N LEU A 328 -17.80 -26.42 16.68
CA LEU A 328 -16.81 -27.43 17.05
C LEU A 328 -16.43 -28.20 15.79
N ILE A 329 -15.18 -28.09 15.34
CA ILE A 329 -14.70 -28.66 14.08
C ILE A 329 -13.87 -29.90 14.38
N ASP A 330 -14.26 -31.04 13.80
CA ASP A 330 -13.51 -32.31 13.83
C ASP A 330 -12.47 -32.31 12.70
N ASP A 331 -12.93 -32.42 11.45
CA ASP A 331 -12.08 -32.43 10.25
C ASP A 331 -12.34 -31.22 9.33
N ASN A 332 -13.52 -31.16 8.69
CA ASN A 332 -13.88 -30.09 7.74
C ASN A 332 -15.21 -29.44 8.13
N PHE A 333 -15.28 -28.12 7.99
CA PHE A 333 -16.47 -27.32 8.18
C PHE A 333 -16.56 -26.28 7.08
N SER A 334 -17.70 -26.22 6.39
CA SER A 334 -17.98 -25.17 5.42
C SER A 334 -19.28 -24.45 5.74
N PHE A 335 -19.31 -23.16 5.45
CA PHE A 335 -20.51 -22.35 5.55
C PHE A 335 -20.50 -21.25 4.49
N GLN A 336 -21.70 -20.75 4.19
CA GLN A 336 -21.92 -19.77 3.15
C GLN A 336 -22.58 -18.52 3.70
N ILE A 337 -22.24 -17.37 3.11
CA ILE A 337 -22.82 -16.07 3.43
C ILE A 337 -23.19 -15.38 2.13
N ASP A 338 -24.44 -14.94 2.02
CA ASP A 338 -24.84 -14.03 0.97
C ASP A 338 -24.39 -12.61 1.33
N LEU A 339 -23.45 -12.05 0.57
CA LEU A 339 -22.93 -10.70 0.78
C LEU A 339 -24.02 -9.62 0.68
N ASN A 340 -25.12 -9.89 -0.06
CA ASN A 340 -26.26 -8.98 -0.13
C ASN A 340 -27.09 -8.94 1.17
N SER A 341 -26.94 -9.95 2.03
CA SER A 341 -27.62 -9.99 3.33
C SER A 341 -26.97 -9.09 4.39
N ILE A 342 -25.77 -8.56 4.12
CA ILE A 342 -25.03 -7.68 5.03
C ILE A 342 -25.66 -6.29 5.01
N GLN A 343 -26.63 -6.05 5.91
CA GLN A 343 -27.29 -4.76 6.03
C GLN A 343 -26.50 -3.80 6.91
N GLY A 344 -26.40 -2.53 6.49
CA GLY A 344 -25.83 -1.46 7.30
C GLY A 344 -24.31 -1.47 7.47
N PHE A 345 -23.60 -2.38 6.80
CA PHE A 345 -22.14 -2.48 6.86
C PHE A 345 -21.55 -2.62 5.46
N ASN A 346 -20.83 -1.59 5.00
CA ASN A 346 -20.14 -1.61 3.72
C ASN A 346 -18.82 -2.38 3.85
N ALA A 347 -18.88 -3.71 3.82
CA ALA A 347 -17.68 -4.53 3.86
C ALA A 347 -16.78 -4.20 2.66
N THR A 348 -15.48 -4.13 2.89
CA THR A 348 -14.48 -3.85 1.85
C THR A 348 -13.46 -4.98 1.80
N PHE A 349 -13.23 -5.61 2.95
CA PHE A 349 -12.29 -6.69 3.15
C PHE A 349 -12.93 -7.83 3.95
N ILE A 350 -12.32 -8.99 3.83
CA ILE A 350 -12.50 -10.12 4.72
C ILE A 350 -11.17 -10.40 5.41
N ALA A 351 -11.23 -10.77 6.69
CA ALA A 351 -10.06 -11.05 7.47
C ALA A 351 -10.23 -12.26 8.40
N ILE A 352 -9.10 -12.91 8.67
CA ILE A 352 -8.96 -14.00 9.64
C ILE A 352 -8.14 -13.47 10.82
N LYS A 353 -8.67 -13.60 12.03
CA LYS A 353 -7.96 -13.23 13.26
C LYS A 353 -6.83 -14.24 13.49
N LYS A 354 -5.58 -13.76 13.59
CA LYS A 354 -4.42 -14.61 13.93
C LYS A 354 -4.28 -14.76 15.43
N ILE A 355 -4.17 -13.61 16.08
CA ILE A 355 -4.08 -13.38 17.52
C ILE A 355 -4.71 -12.00 17.80
N GLU A 356 -4.72 -11.58 19.05
CA GLU A 356 -5.19 -10.24 19.41
C GLU A 356 -4.48 -9.15 18.59
N ASN A 357 -5.27 -8.27 17.97
CA ASN A 357 -4.83 -7.16 17.13
C ASN A 357 -3.94 -7.53 15.92
N GLN A 358 -3.95 -8.80 15.48
CA GLN A 358 -3.30 -9.22 14.24
C GLN A 358 -4.22 -10.04 13.35
N TYR A 359 -4.32 -9.65 12.09
CA TYR A 359 -5.24 -10.25 11.13
C TYR A 359 -4.54 -10.57 9.81
N LEU A 360 -4.92 -11.68 9.19
CA LEU A 360 -4.74 -11.89 7.75
C LEU A 360 -5.90 -11.19 7.04
N ILE A 361 -5.65 -10.43 5.97
CA ILE A 361 -6.69 -9.66 5.27
C ILE A 361 -6.54 -9.79 3.74
N THR A 362 -7.67 -9.77 3.04
CA THR A 362 -7.73 -9.66 1.58
C THR A 362 -8.92 -8.77 1.18
N GLU A 363 -8.87 -8.22 -0.04
CA GLU A 363 -10.04 -7.56 -0.64
C GLU A 363 -11.23 -8.51 -0.70
N LEU A 364 -12.40 -8.02 -0.29
CA LEU A 364 -13.65 -8.75 -0.46
C LEU A 364 -14.09 -8.60 -1.92
N PRO A 365 -14.22 -9.71 -2.64
CA PRO A 365 -14.41 -9.62 -4.07
C PRO A 365 -15.93 -9.59 -4.34
N TYR A 366 -16.43 -8.47 -4.86
CA TYR A 366 -17.85 -8.21 -5.12
C TYR A 366 -18.28 -8.56 -6.54
#